data_AF-A0A0N4VY54-F1
#
_entry.id   AF-A0A0N4VY54-F1
#
_cell.length_a   1.000
_cell.length_b   1.000
_cell.length_c   1.000
_cell.angle_alpha   90.00
_cell.angle_beta   90.00
_cell.angle_gamma   90.00
#
_symmetry.space_group_name_H-M   'P 1'
#
loop_
_entity.id
_entity.type
_entity.pdbx_description
1 polymer ?
#
loop_
_entity_poly.entity_id
_entity_poly.type
_entity_poly.pdbx_seq_one_letter_code
_entity_poly.pdbx_strand_id
1 'polypeptide(L)'
;MVMVHIDCHQNAIRRSGGGRNVDEWSKASLHNAGAKCNALTPIAIGTASEADWALAINRYQADLEVAAPVPPLCRAIVFVDICELIDKFGQVHQIIGLISIHPSRSFSEASQGGGRESNAQYLAVLHLLALCLPPDELPTRNARHRVVSFLMTELTLQSWLEQRVDVLRAALADYTTEGHANTWDSLRPVCLTWAFVDRYFRDVIPIDSEDRLEWLQSHILETLHKTSTFVKKFDEEIAPLSAPEPFCELMGVFYGTFF
;
A
#
# COMPACT_ATOMS: atom_id res chain seq x y z
N MET A 1 -10.30 10.09 4.01
CA MET A 1 -10.86 8.88 3.37
C MET A 1 -11.93 8.31 4.29
N VAL A 2 -12.96 7.70 3.72
CA VAL A 2 -14.14 7.23 4.43
C VAL A 2 -14.32 5.75 4.09
N MET A 3 -14.13 4.86 5.07
CA MET A 3 -14.41 3.43 4.93
C MET A 3 -15.91 3.21 5.01
N VAL A 4 -16.57 2.90 3.89
CA VAL A 4 -18.03 2.65 3.86
C VAL A 4 -18.27 1.15 4.01
N HIS A 5 -19.09 0.74 4.99
CA HIS A 5 -19.54 -0.65 5.09
C HIS A 5 -20.16 -1.12 3.75
N ILE A 6 -19.72 -2.27 3.21
CA ILE A 6 -20.09 -2.71 1.87
C ILE A 6 -21.61 -2.86 1.69
N ASP A 7 -22.32 -3.34 2.71
CA ASP A 7 -23.77 -3.46 2.66
C ASP A 7 -24.45 -2.09 2.63
N CYS A 8 -23.87 -1.11 3.31
CA CYS A 8 -24.37 0.26 3.28
C CYS A 8 -24.09 0.92 1.92
N HIS A 9 -22.93 0.65 1.33
CA HIS A 9 -22.58 1.09 -0.01
C HIS A 9 -23.53 0.48 -1.06
N GLN A 10 -23.75 -0.83 -1.02
CA GLN A 10 -24.69 -1.52 -1.90
C GLN A 10 -26.14 -1.02 -1.74
N ASN A 11 -26.57 -0.75 -0.50
CA ASN A 11 -27.87 -0.16 -0.24
C ASN A 11 -27.96 1.29 -0.74
N ALA A 12 -26.90 2.08 -0.61
CA ALA A 12 -26.81 3.43 -1.14
C ALA A 12 -26.94 3.44 -2.68
N ILE A 13 -26.25 2.53 -3.37
CA ILE A 13 -26.37 2.35 -4.82
C ILE A 13 -27.81 2.00 -5.22
N ARG A 14 -28.44 1.05 -4.49
CA ARG A 14 -29.83 0.63 -4.78
C ARG A 14 -30.86 1.74 -4.54
N ARG A 15 -30.61 2.64 -3.59
CA ARG A 15 -31.53 3.72 -3.21
C ARG A 15 -31.33 5.01 -4.01
N SER A 16 -30.13 5.25 -4.52
CA SER A 16 -29.81 6.37 -5.38
C SER A 16 -30.41 6.12 -6.77
N GLY A 17 -31.63 6.62 -7.00
CA GLY A 17 -32.39 6.49 -8.25
C GLY A 17 -31.78 7.19 -9.48
N GLY A 18 -30.46 7.29 -9.56
CA GLY A 18 -29.72 7.92 -10.65
C GLY A 18 -29.78 7.11 -11.95
N GLY A 19 -29.83 7.81 -13.09
CA GLY A 19 -29.91 7.22 -14.43
C GLY A 19 -28.79 6.22 -14.73
N ARG A 20 -29.01 5.36 -15.74
CA ARG A 20 -28.13 4.23 -16.12
C ARG A 20 -26.65 4.59 -16.36
N ASN A 21 -26.32 5.86 -16.59
CA ASN A 21 -24.98 6.34 -16.93
C ASN A 21 -24.18 7.00 -15.79
N VAL A 22 -24.68 7.01 -14.55
CA VAL A 22 -23.92 7.54 -13.40
C VAL A 22 -23.06 6.42 -12.80
N ASP A 23 -21.77 6.68 -12.56
CA ASP A 23 -20.85 5.71 -11.96
C ASP A 23 -21.28 5.33 -10.52
N GLU A 24 -20.84 4.16 -10.09
CA GLU A 24 -21.19 3.56 -8.80
C GLU A 24 -20.92 4.48 -7.60
N TRP A 25 -19.75 5.12 -7.61
CA TRP A 25 -19.30 5.98 -6.52
C TRP A 25 -20.08 7.28 -6.48
N SER A 26 -20.38 7.87 -7.64
CA SER A 26 -21.28 9.03 -7.74
C SER A 26 -22.68 8.71 -7.23
N LYS A 27 -23.23 7.52 -7.56
CA LYS A 27 -24.54 7.07 -7.04
C LYS A 27 -24.53 6.94 -5.52
N ALA A 28 -23.47 6.38 -4.96
CA ALA A 28 -23.38 6.11 -3.53
C ALA A 28 -22.95 7.36 -2.70
N SER A 29 -22.31 8.35 -3.32
CA SER A 29 -21.67 9.50 -2.65
C SER A 29 -22.58 10.26 -1.68
N LEU A 30 -23.79 10.66 -2.11
CA LEU A 30 -24.71 11.45 -1.29
C LEU A 30 -25.32 10.66 -0.12
N HIS A 31 -25.56 9.37 -0.32
CA HIS A 31 -26.11 8.51 0.74
C HIS A 31 -25.04 8.08 1.74
N ASN A 32 -23.80 7.87 1.27
CA ASN A 32 -22.68 7.53 2.14
C ASN A 32 -22.24 8.75 2.97
N ALA A 33 -22.28 9.98 2.43
CA ALA A 33 -21.83 11.18 3.14
C ALA A 33 -22.54 11.44 4.49
N GLY A 34 -23.77 10.95 4.67
CA GLY A 34 -24.55 11.10 5.91
C GLY A 34 -24.68 9.83 6.77
N ALA A 35 -24.04 8.72 6.40
CA ALA A 35 -24.26 7.43 7.05
C ALA A 35 -23.23 7.13 8.16
N LYS A 36 -23.71 6.49 9.25
CA LYS A 36 -22.90 6.07 10.42
C LYS A 36 -21.86 4.97 10.13
N CYS A 37 -21.86 4.43 8.92
CA CYS A 37 -21.06 3.28 8.48
C CYS A 37 -19.76 3.71 7.77
N ASN A 38 -19.30 4.91 8.10
CA ASN A 38 -18.12 5.57 7.57
C ASN A 38 -17.02 5.54 8.64
N ALA A 39 -16.12 4.56 8.62
CA ALA A 39 -14.98 4.58 9.52
C ALA A 39 -13.96 5.61 9.00
N LEU A 40 -13.53 6.51 9.88
CA LEU A 40 -12.54 7.53 9.56
C LEU A 40 -11.20 7.09 10.14
N THR A 41 -10.25 6.77 9.26
CA THR A 41 -8.88 6.48 9.68
C THR A 41 -8.27 7.76 10.26
N PRO A 42 -7.85 7.76 11.54
CA PRO A 42 -7.31 8.94 12.18
C PRO A 42 -5.91 9.24 11.64
N ILE A 43 -5.60 10.52 11.51
CA ILE A 43 -4.29 11.00 11.06
C ILE A 43 -3.75 11.91 12.16
N ALA A 44 -2.63 11.53 12.78
CA ALA A 44 -1.98 12.38 13.77
C ALA A 44 -1.19 13.47 13.03
N ILE A 45 -1.82 14.60 12.76
CA ILE A 45 -1.16 15.78 12.20
C ILE A 45 -1.42 16.99 13.09
N GLY A 46 -0.44 17.88 13.19
CA GLY A 46 -0.57 19.16 13.88
C GLY A 46 -0.47 19.06 15.40
N THR A 47 -1.29 19.85 16.11
CA THR A 47 -1.16 20.12 17.56
C THR A 47 -2.15 19.32 18.42
N ALA A 48 -2.66 18.18 17.93
CA ALA A 48 -3.61 17.38 18.68
C ALA A 48 -2.96 16.86 19.99
N SER A 49 -3.70 16.90 21.09
CA SER A 49 -3.20 16.35 22.35
C SER A 49 -3.16 14.82 22.32
N GLU A 50 -2.35 14.19 23.18
CA GLU A 50 -2.35 12.72 23.34
C GLU A 50 -3.75 12.18 23.70
N ALA A 51 -4.53 12.96 24.46
CA ALA A 51 -5.91 12.60 24.83
C ALA A 51 -6.85 12.59 23.61
N ASP A 52 -6.74 13.59 22.73
CA ASP A 52 -7.52 13.65 21.48
C ASP A 52 -7.12 12.51 20.54
N TRP A 53 -5.83 12.19 20.47
CA TRP A 53 -5.32 11.07 19.70
C TRP A 53 -5.86 9.73 20.22
N ALA A 54 -5.80 9.50 21.54
CA ALA A 54 -6.33 8.29 22.16
C ALA A 54 -7.84 8.14 21.90
N LEU A 55 -8.60 9.24 21.98
CA LEU A 55 -10.03 9.24 21.66
C LEU A 55 -10.28 8.88 20.20
N ALA A 56 -9.50 9.42 19.27
CA ALA A 56 -9.62 9.15 17.84
C ALA A 56 -9.31 7.68 17.50
N ILE A 57 -8.24 7.13 18.08
CA ILE A 57 -7.88 5.70 17.93
C ILE A 57 -8.98 4.80 18.48
N ASN A 58 -9.48 5.06 19.69
CA ASN A 58 -10.54 4.26 20.30
C ASN A 58 -11.83 4.29 19.46
N ARG A 59 -12.17 5.45 18.88
CA ARG A 59 -13.30 5.55 17.96
C ARG A 59 -13.07 4.73 16.70
N TYR A 60 -11.88 4.80 16.10
CA TYR A 60 -11.55 4.02 14.92
C TYR A 60 -11.60 2.51 15.19
N GLN A 61 -11.07 2.06 16.33
CA GLN A 61 -11.20 0.66 16.78
C GLN A 61 -12.66 0.23 16.86
N ALA A 62 -13.52 1.02 17.51
CA ALA A 62 -14.94 0.70 17.63
C ALA A 62 -15.63 0.63 16.26
N ASP A 63 -15.28 1.54 15.34
CA ASP A 63 -15.81 1.50 13.97
C ASP A 63 -15.37 0.23 13.22
N LEU A 64 -14.12 -0.21 13.41
CA LEU A 64 -13.62 -1.47 12.82
C LEU A 64 -14.33 -2.70 13.41
N GLU A 65 -14.53 -2.76 14.74
CA GLU A 65 -15.21 -3.86 15.43
C GLU A 65 -16.68 -4.00 15.02
N VAL A 66 -17.34 -2.88 14.71
CA VAL A 66 -18.71 -2.90 14.16
C VAL A 66 -18.73 -3.47 12.74
N ALA A 67 -17.69 -3.22 11.95
CA ALA A 67 -17.60 -3.70 10.57
C ALA A 67 -17.19 -5.18 10.48
N ALA A 68 -16.28 -5.63 11.35
CA ALA A 68 -15.80 -7.00 11.39
C ALA A 68 -15.20 -7.35 12.76
N PRO A 69 -15.19 -8.64 13.16
CA PRO A 69 -14.47 -9.08 14.35
C PRO A 69 -12.95 -9.00 14.08
N VAL A 70 -12.37 -7.84 14.33
CA VAL A 70 -10.94 -7.57 14.15
C VAL A 70 -10.19 -7.61 15.48
N PRO A 71 -8.89 -7.97 15.49
CA PRO A 71 -8.03 -7.78 16.64
C PRO A 71 -7.93 -6.29 17.05
N PRO A 72 -7.44 -5.98 18.27
CA PRO A 72 -7.11 -4.62 18.64
C PRO A 72 -6.15 -3.99 17.63
N LEU A 73 -6.42 -2.74 17.24
CA LEU A 73 -5.57 -1.96 16.36
C LEU A 73 -4.17 -1.83 16.98
N CYS A 74 -3.19 -2.39 16.30
CA CYS A 74 -1.79 -2.22 16.62
C CYS A 74 -0.97 -2.08 15.33
N ARG A 75 0.28 -1.67 15.49
CA ARG A 75 1.21 -1.47 14.37
C ARG A 75 1.37 -2.74 13.52
N ALA A 76 1.37 -3.94 14.13
CA ALA A 76 1.46 -5.20 13.41
C ALA A 76 0.26 -5.45 12.47
N ILE A 77 -0.96 -5.12 12.90
CA ILE A 77 -2.17 -5.26 12.06
C ILE A 77 -2.12 -4.29 10.89
N VAL A 78 -1.81 -3.01 11.14
CA VAL A 78 -1.67 -2.01 10.06
C VAL A 78 -0.57 -2.40 9.08
N PHE A 79 0.53 -2.98 9.55
CA PHE A 79 1.59 -3.49 8.70
C PHE A 79 1.13 -4.64 7.78
N VAL A 80 0.29 -5.56 8.28
CA VAL A 80 -0.32 -6.61 7.45
C VAL A 80 -1.21 -5.98 6.36
N ASP A 81 -2.01 -4.98 6.70
CA ASP A 81 -2.84 -4.28 5.70
C ASP A 81 -2.00 -3.59 4.62
N ILE A 82 -0.87 -2.99 5.00
CA ILE A 82 0.10 -2.41 4.06
C ILE A 82 0.68 -3.49 3.14
N CYS A 83 1.07 -4.65 3.68
CA CYS A 83 1.58 -5.77 2.90
C CYS A 83 0.53 -6.27 1.89
N GLU A 84 -0.71 -6.48 2.32
CA GLU A 84 -1.81 -6.93 1.46
C GLU A 84 -2.12 -5.92 0.36
N LEU A 85 -2.05 -4.62 0.65
CA LEU A 85 -2.26 -3.56 -0.33
C LEU A 85 -1.16 -3.56 -1.41
N ILE A 86 0.11 -3.66 -1.00
CA ILE A 86 1.26 -3.72 -1.94
C ILE A 86 1.25 -5.03 -2.74
N ASP A 87 0.88 -6.15 -2.11
CA ASP A 87 0.75 -7.44 -2.77
C ASP A 87 -0.29 -7.39 -3.88
N LYS A 88 -1.47 -6.81 -3.61
CA LYS A 88 -2.51 -6.58 -4.62
C LYS A 88 -2.04 -5.62 -5.71
N PHE A 89 -1.21 -4.63 -5.36
CA PHE A 89 -0.66 -3.68 -6.33
C PHE A 89 0.24 -4.36 -7.37
N GLY A 90 1.10 -5.29 -6.93
CA GLY A 90 1.97 -6.09 -7.80
C GLY A 90 1.25 -7.20 -8.57
N GLN A 91 0.28 -7.87 -7.95
CA GLN A 91 -0.43 -9.03 -8.54
C GLN A 91 -1.31 -8.67 -9.75
N VAL A 92 -1.90 -7.47 -9.79
CA VAL A 92 -2.73 -7.02 -10.93
C VAL A 92 -1.94 -7.08 -12.25
N HIS A 93 -0.63 -6.87 -12.24
CA HIS A 93 0.21 -6.96 -13.45
C HIS A 93 0.61 -8.39 -13.84
N GLN A 94 0.66 -9.33 -12.89
CA GLN A 94 0.94 -10.74 -13.20
C GLN A 94 -0.24 -11.39 -13.95
N ILE A 95 -1.48 -11.03 -13.58
CA ILE A 95 -2.69 -11.50 -14.27
C ILE A 95 -2.77 -10.93 -15.70
N ILE A 96 -2.34 -9.68 -15.91
CA ILE A 96 -2.31 -9.04 -17.25
C ILE A 96 -1.29 -9.71 -18.18
N GLY A 97 -0.18 -10.23 -17.63
CA GLY A 97 0.89 -10.86 -18.42
C GLY A 97 0.65 -12.31 -18.87
N LEU A 98 -0.27 -13.05 -18.24
CA LEU A 98 -0.43 -14.50 -18.50
C LEU A 98 -1.68 -14.86 -19.31
N ILE A 99 -2.71 -14.01 -19.45
CA ILE A 99 -3.94 -14.37 -20.17
C ILE A 99 -4.56 -13.14 -20.86
N SER A 100 -4.30 -12.96 -22.16
CA SER A 100 -5.08 -12.09 -23.07
C SER A 100 -6.52 -12.62 -23.35
N ILE A 101 -7.20 -13.23 -22.39
CA ILE A 101 -8.55 -13.84 -22.57
C ILE A 101 -9.52 -13.53 -21.42
N HIS A 102 -9.16 -12.74 -20.41
CA HIS A 102 -10.14 -12.20 -19.45
C HIS A 102 -10.12 -10.67 -19.49
N PRO A 103 -11.28 -9.98 -19.53
CA PRO A 103 -11.32 -8.56 -19.25
C PRO A 103 -10.67 -8.37 -17.88
N SER A 104 -9.62 -7.54 -17.84
CA SER A 104 -8.87 -7.16 -16.65
C SER A 104 -9.81 -7.00 -15.45
N ARG A 105 -9.64 -7.79 -14.39
CA ARG A 105 -10.24 -7.40 -13.11
C ARG A 105 -9.55 -6.12 -12.68
N SER A 106 -10.28 -5.02 -12.62
CA SER A 106 -9.70 -3.75 -12.20
C SER A 106 -9.12 -3.93 -10.79
N PHE A 107 -8.06 -3.19 -10.43
CA PHE A 107 -7.54 -3.23 -9.05
C PHE A 107 -8.66 -3.07 -8.03
N SER A 108 -9.67 -2.24 -8.34
CA SER A 108 -10.89 -2.05 -7.54
C SER A 108 -11.69 -3.34 -7.32
N GLU A 109 -11.76 -4.25 -8.28
CA GLU A 109 -12.41 -5.55 -8.10
C GLU A 109 -11.57 -6.49 -7.22
N ALA A 110 -10.23 -6.42 -7.33
CA ALA A 110 -9.31 -7.23 -6.51
C ALA A 110 -9.20 -6.70 -5.06
N SER A 111 -9.28 -5.38 -4.87
CA SER A 111 -9.29 -4.72 -3.57
C SER A 111 -10.69 -4.62 -2.96
N GLN A 112 -11.74 -5.02 -3.69
CA GLN A 112 -13.16 -4.89 -3.31
C GLN A 112 -13.57 -3.43 -3.03
N GLY A 113 -12.89 -2.47 -3.67
CA GLY A 113 -13.15 -1.03 -3.56
C GLY A 113 -11.90 -0.17 -3.81
N GLY A 114 -12.10 1.01 -4.42
CA GLY A 114 -11.04 1.98 -4.72
C GLY A 114 -10.11 1.57 -5.88
N GLY A 115 -9.71 2.52 -6.72
CA GLY A 115 -8.73 2.30 -7.79
C GLY A 115 -7.29 2.15 -7.27
N ARG A 116 -6.34 1.85 -8.17
CA ARG A 116 -4.89 1.76 -7.83
C ARG A 116 -4.39 3.03 -7.16
N GLU A 117 -4.74 4.18 -7.73
CA GLU A 117 -4.37 5.50 -7.23
C GLU A 117 -4.88 5.74 -5.80
N SER A 118 -6.18 5.56 -5.55
CA SER A 118 -6.75 5.78 -4.23
C SER A 118 -6.19 4.84 -3.16
N ASN A 119 -5.79 3.62 -3.54
CA ASN A 119 -5.15 2.69 -2.63
C ASN A 119 -3.68 3.04 -2.35
N ALA A 120 -2.94 3.53 -3.34
CA ALA A 120 -1.60 4.07 -3.11
C ALA A 120 -1.62 5.34 -2.24
N GLN A 121 -2.66 6.17 -2.38
CA GLN A 121 -2.92 7.27 -1.45
C GLN A 121 -3.23 6.76 -0.04
N TYR A 122 -4.05 5.72 0.08
CA TYR A 122 -4.36 5.13 1.38
C TYR A 122 -3.14 4.49 2.04
N LEU A 123 -2.20 3.94 1.27
CA LEU A 123 -0.93 3.47 1.79
C LEU A 123 -0.18 4.55 2.58
N ALA A 124 -0.17 5.81 2.09
CA ALA A 124 0.45 6.91 2.82
C ALA A 124 -0.23 7.17 4.18
N VAL A 125 -1.55 7.03 4.23
CA VAL A 125 -2.33 7.16 5.48
C VAL A 125 -2.02 6.02 6.44
N LEU A 126 -2.02 4.77 5.96
CA LEU A 126 -1.68 3.59 6.77
C LEU A 126 -0.24 3.67 7.28
N HIS A 127 0.67 4.15 6.45
CA HIS A 127 2.07 4.32 6.82
C HIS A 127 2.23 5.30 7.98
N LEU A 128 1.63 6.48 7.87
CA LEU A 128 1.65 7.46 8.97
C LEU A 128 0.96 6.89 10.23
N LEU A 129 -0.20 6.26 10.08
CA LEU A 129 -0.92 5.62 11.19
C LEU A 129 -0.04 4.60 11.91
N ALA A 130 0.64 3.71 11.18
CA ALA A 130 1.51 2.69 11.74
C ALA A 130 2.65 3.27 12.59
N LEU A 131 3.20 4.42 12.19
CA LEU A 131 4.27 5.11 12.92
C LEU A 131 3.76 5.90 14.13
N CYS A 132 2.47 6.25 14.15
CA CYS A 132 1.81 6.89 15.31
C CYS A 132 1.36 5.87 16.37
N LEU A 133 1.37 4.58 16.04
CA LEU A 133 1.07 3.49 16.95
C LEU A 133 2.35 3.03 17.67
N PRO A 134 2.24 2.49 18.90
CA PRO A 134 3.39 1.96 19.62
C PRO A 134 4.19 0.95 18.77
N PRO A 135 5.53 0.94 18.85
CA PRO A 135 6.36 -0.08 18.21
C PRO A 135 5.93 -1.50 18.62
N ASP A 136 5.89 -2.40 17.64
CA ASP A 136 5.52 -3.79 17.81
C ASP A 136 6.33 -4.64 16.81
N GLU A 137 6.40 -5.95 17.07
CA GLU A 137 7.02 -6.90 16.15
C GLU A 137 6.23 -6.98 14.84
N LEU A 138 6.93 -6.89 13.70
CA LEU A 138 6.30 -6.91 12.39
C LEU A 138 6.18 -8.34 11.86
N PRO A 139 4.96 -8.84 11.59
CA PRO A 139 4.76 -10.20 11.10
C PRO A 139 5.20 -10.35 9.64
N THR A 140 6.47 -10.67 9.42
CA THR A 140 7.07 -10.84 8.08
C THR A 140 6.94 -12.29 7.58
N ARG A 141 5.77 -12.63 7.03
CA ARG A 141 5.40 -14.03 6.71
C ARG A 141 6.17 -14.65 5.53
N ASN A 142 6.77 -13.84 4.67
CA ASN A 142 7.48 -14.24 3.46
C ASN A 142 8.51 -13.19 3.03
N ALA A 143 9.32 -13.49 2.02
CA ALA A 143 10.34 -12.58 1.49
C ALA A 143 9.81 -11.20 1.08
N ARG A 144 8.60 -11.11 0.50
CA ARG A 144 8.01 -9.83 0.08
C ARG A 144 7.62 -8.98 1.27
N HIS A 145 7.06 -9.59 2.32
CA HIS A 145 6.70 -8.87 3.56
C HIS A 145 7.96 -8.39 4.30
N ARG A 146 9.08 -9.12 4.24
CA ARG A 146 10.38 -8.63 4.74
C ARG A 146 10.87 -7.39 3.99
N VAL A 147 10.67 -7.31 2.67
CA VAL A 147 11.00 -6.09 1.91
C VAL A 147 10.09 -4.93 2.31
N VAL A 148 8.79 -5.17 2.49
CA VAL A 148 7.82 -4.15 2.91
C VAL A 148 8.12 -3.63 4.33
N SER A 149 8.71 -4.43 5.23
CA SER A 149 9.03 -3.97 6.59
C SER A 149 10.03 -2.82 6.62
N PHE A 150 10.86 -2.63 5.59
CA PHE A 150 11.72 -1.46 5.46
C PHE A 150 10.93 -0.16 5.40
N LEU A 151 9.71 -0.17 4.84
CA LEU A 151 8.79 0.98 4.95
C LEU A 151 8.45 1.30 6.41
N MET A 152 8.63 0.42 7.39
CA MET A 152 8.35 0.69 8.80
C MET A 152 9.61 0.88 9.65
N THR A 153 10.76 0.37 9.20
CA THR A 153 12.01 0.37 9.99
C THR A 153 13.04 1.39 9.52
N GLU A 154 13.08 1.73 8.23
CA GLU A 154 14.06 2.69 7.72
C GLU A 154 13.69 4.13 8.05
N LEU A 155 14.69 4.89 8.47
CA LEU A 155 14.53 6.28 8.90
C LEU A 155 14.67 7.25 7.74
N THR A 156 15.69 7.07 6.89
CA THR A 156 16.05 8.04 5.85
C THR A 156 16.19 7.41 4.47
N LEU A 157 16.06 8.23 3.43
CA LEU A 157 16.34 7.84 2.05
C LEU A 157 17.81 7.41 1.89
N GLN A 158 18.76 8.08 2.55
CA GLN A 158 20.18 7.71 2.45
C GLN A 158 20.44 6.32 3.02
N SER A 159 19.91 6.00 4.21
CA SER A 159 19.99 4.66 4.80
C SER A 159 19.41 3.59 3.87
N TRP A 160 18.29 3.87 3.21
CA TRP A 160 17.71 2.97 2.21
C TRP A 160 18.66 2.77 1.02
N LEU A 161 19.20 3.85 0.44
CA LEU A 161 20.04 3.79 -0.75
C LEU A 161 21.32 2.97 -0.53
N GLU A 162 21.89 3.01 0.68
CA GLU A 162 23.09 2.26 1.04
C GLU A 162 22.87 0.74 1.05
N GLN A 163 21.68 0.28 1.41
CA GLN A 163 21.39 -1.14 1.61
C GLN A 163 20.42 -1.76 0.60
N ARG A 164 19.74 -0.95 -0.23
CA ARG A 164 18.65 -1.43 -1.11
C ARG A 164 19.01 -2.64 -1.97
N VAL A 165 20.27 -2.70 -2.44
CA VAL A 165 20.75 -3.81 -3.29
C VAL A 165 20.90 -5.10 -2.49
N ASP A 166 21.39 -5.00 -1.26
CA ASP A 166 21.54 -6.14 -0.37
C ASP A 166 20.18 -6.64 0.13
N VAL A 167 19.22 -5.73 0.35
CA VAL A 167 17.82 -6.08 0.62
C VAL A 167 17.21 -6.87 -0.54
N LEU A 168 17.44 -6.47 -1.79
CA LEU A 168 16.99 -7.22 -2.97
C LEU A 168 17.61 -8.62 -2.99
N ARG A 169 18.94 -8.72 -2.82
CA ARG A 169 19.66 -10.01 -2.79
C ARG A 169 19.12 -10.94 -1.72
N ALA A 170 18.95 -10.44 -0.50
CA ALA A 170 18.41 -11.20 0.62
C ALA A 170 16.98 -11.69 0.32
N ALA A 171 16.12 -10.82 -0.22
CA ALA A 171 14.76 -11.19 -0.56
C ALA A 171 14.69 -12.28 -1.65
N LEU A 172 15.54 -12.22 -2.67
CA LEU A 172 15.64 -13.25 -3.71
C LEU A 172 16.20 -14.58 -3.15
N ALA A 173 17.23 -14.51 -2.31
CA ALA A 173 17.82 -15.68 -1.66
C ALA A 173 16.81 -16.38 -0.73
N ASP A 174 16.05 -15.61 0.04
CA ASP A 174 15.03 -16.19 0.89
C ASP A 174 13.89 -16.81 0.08
N TYR A 175 13.44 -16.14 -0.98
CA TYR A 175 12.36 -16.64 -1.83
C TYR A 175 12.74 -17.95 -2.51
N THR A 176 13.99 -18.09 -2.96
CA THR A 176 14.50 -19.36 -3.48
C THR A 176 14.65 -20.43 -2.40
N THR A 177 15.03 -20.05 -1.18
CA THR A 177 15.10 -20.95 -0.01
C THR A 177 13.72 -21.45 0.43
N GLU A 178 12.66 -20.65 0.20
CA GLU A 178 11.25 -21.03 0.38
C GLU A 178 10.78 -22.08 -0.68
N GLY A 179 11.66 -22.50 -1.60
CA GLY A 179 11.42 -23.58 -2.57
C GLY A 179 10.94 -23.09 -3.95
N HIS A 180 10.94 -21.78 -4.18
CA HIS A 180 10.54 -21.20 -5.47
C HIS A 180 11.65 -21.34 -6.52
N ALA A 181 11.26 -21.45 -7.79
CA ALA A 181 12.21 -21.60 -8.89
C ALA A 181 13.06 -20.35 -9.06
N ASN A 182 14.35 -20.53 -9.39
CA ASN A 182 15.25 -19.44 -9.75
C ASN A 182 15.08 -19.04 -11.22
N THR A 183 13.89 -18.56 -11.56
CA THR A 183 13.53 -18.05 -12.90
C THR A 183 12.95 -16.65 -12.77
N TRP A 184 13.10 -15.82 -13.80
CA TRP A 184 12.53 -14.47 -13.79
C TRP A 184 11.03 -14.47 -13.47
N ASP A 185 10.24 -15.35 -14.10
CA ASP A 185 8.79 -15.41 -13.86
C ASP A 185 8.42 -15.69 -12.41
N SER A 186 9.25 -16.50 -11.73
CA SER A 186 9.11 -16.85 -10.32
C SER A 186 9.57 -15.70 -9.42
N LEU A 187 10.69 -15.05 -9.74
CA LEU A 187 11.28 -13.97 -8.94
C LEU A 187 10.61 -12.60 -9.15
N ARG A 188 9.94 -12.39 -10.28
CA ARG A 188 9.33 -11.11 -10.68
C ARG A 188 8.43 -10.51 -9.61
N PRO A 189 7.54 -11.25 -8.89
CA PRO A 189 6.74 -10.68 -7.82
C PRO A 189 7.58 -10.05 -6.69
N VAL A 190 8.69 -10.70 -6.29
CA VAL A 190 9.62 -10.14 -5.28
C VAL A 190 10.30 -8.88 -5.80
N CYS A 191 10.71 -8.90 -7.07
CA CYS A 191 11.34 -7.76 -7.73
C CYS A 191 10.40 -6.55 -7.84
N LEU A 192 9.12 -6.78 -8.16
CA LEU A 192 8.11 -5.74 -8.23
C LEU A 192 7.80 -5.16 -6.85
N THR A 193 7.72 -5.99 -5.81
CA THR A 193 7.59 -5.51 -4.42
C THR A 193 8.79 -4.66 -4.01
N TRP A 194 10.01 -5.12 -4.30
CA TRP A 194 11.21 -4.34 -4.01
C TRP A 194 11.28 -3.03 -4.79
N ALA A 195 10.96 -3.05 -6.09
CA ALA A 195 10.94 -1.85 -6.92
C ALA A 195 9.87 -0.86 -6.42
N PHE A 196 8.73 -1.36 -5.94
CA PHE A 196 7.70 -0.53 -5.32
C PHE A 196 8.27 0.19 -4.10
N VAL A 197 8.90 -0.55 -3.18
CA VAL A 197 9.50 0.04 -1.96
C VAL A 197 10.62 1.03 -2.31
N ASP A 198 11.51 0.68 -3.24
CA ASP A 198 12.59 1.57 -3.69
C ASP A 198 12.06 2.90 -4.25
N ARG A 199 11.08 2.81 -5.15
CA ARG A 199 10.47 3.99 -5.77
C ARG A 199 9.62 4.78 -4.78
N TYR A 200 8.99 4.13 -3.82
CA TYR A 200 8.27 4.81 -2.76
C TYR A 200 9.23 5.67 -1.91
N PHE A 201 10.38 5.13 -1.49
CA PHE A 201 11.42 5.91 -0.82
C PHE A 201 11.94 7.09 -1.64
N ARG A 202 12.22 6.86 -2.92
CA ARG A 202 12.89 7.86 -3.76
C ARG A 202 11.95 8.94 -4.27
N ASP A 203 10.75 8.56 -4.67
CA ASP A 203 9.84 9.42 -5.42
C ASP A 203 8.67 9.94 -4.55
N VAL A 204 8.32 9.25 -3.46
CA VAL A 204 7.15 9.57 -2.63
C VAL A 204 7.55 10.12 -1.26
N ILE A 205 8.43 9.43 -0.55
CA ILE A 205 8.88 9.77 0.81
C ILE A 205 10.41 9.90 0.91
N PRO A 206 11.04 10.89 0.25
CA PRO A 206 12.49 11.11 0.33
C PRO A 206 12.86 11.74 1.69
N ILE A 207 12.74 10.96 2.77
CA ILE A 207 12.98 11.41 4.13
C ILE A 207 14.46 11.73 4.31
N ASP A 208 14.75 12.95 4.74
CA ASP A 208 16.09 13.51 4.92
C ASP A 208 16.42 13.82 6.39
N SER A 209 15.50 13.50 7.31
CA SER A 209 15.65 13.66 8.76
C SER A 209 15.57 12.32 9.51
N GLU A 210 16.22 12.25 10.66
CA GLU A 210 16.09 11.10 11.58
C GLU A 210 14.71 11.06 12.26
N ASP A 211 14.05 12.22 12.41
CA ASP A 211 12.65 12.27 12.86
C ASP A 211 11.70 12.04 11.68
N ARG A 212 11.58 10.76 11.35
CA ARG A 212 10.70 10.25 10.29
C ARG A 212 9.23 10.59 10.53
N LEU A 213 8.77 10.53 11.78
CA LEU A 213 7.36 10.75 12.09
C LEU A 213 7.00 12.20 11.83
N GLU A 214 7.79 13.14 12.34
CA GLU A 214 7.62 14.58 12.08
C GLU A 214 7.67 14.89 10.58
N TRP A 215 8.60 14.27 9.84
CA TRP A 215 8.70 14.43 8.39
C TRP A 215 7.41 14.00 7.69
N LEU A 216 6.88 12.82 7.98
CA LEU A 216 5.66 12.31 7.34
C LEU A 216 4.43 13.13 7.72
N GLN A 217 4.36 13.65 8.95
CA GLN A 217 3.29 14.53 9.39
C GLN A 217 3.29 15.85 8.63
N SER A 218 4.46 16.47 8.47
CA SER A 218 4.62 17.75 7.77
C SER A 218 4.42 17.64 6.25
N HIS A 219 4.67 16.46 5.66
CA HIS A 219 4.60 16.24 4.21
C HIS A 219 3.40 15.40 3.75
N ILE A 220 2.47 14.99 4.63
CA ILE A 220 1.41 14.02 4.27
C ILE A 220 0.59 14.41 3.03
N LEU A 221 0.28 15.69 2.83
CA LEU A 221 -0.47 16.16 1.66
C LEU A 221 0.35 16.01 0.38
N GLU A 222 1.65 16.29 0.45
CA GLU A 222 2.56 16.10 -0.66
C GLU A 222 2.75 14.61 -0.96
N THR A 223 2.94 13.77 0.07
CA THR A 223 2.99 12.31 -0.02
C THR A 223 1.75 11.77 -0.75
N LEU A 224 0.55 12.18 -0.36
CA LEU A 224 -0.70 11.80 -1.03
C LEU A 224 -0.72 12.20 -2.51
N HIS A 225 -0.25 13.40 -2.87
CA HIS A 225 -0.19 13.80 -4.29
C HIS A 225 0.87 13.01 -5.07
N LYS A 226 2.05 12.79 -4.49
CA LYS A 226 3.16 12.04 -5.11
C LYS A 226 2.76 10.60 -5.42
N THR A 227 1.94 9.96 -4.56
CA THR A 227 1.46 8.60 -4.82
C THR A 227 0.69 8.45 -6.14
N SER A 228 -0.07 9.47 -6.57
CA SER A 228 -0.77 9.45 -7.86
C SER A 228 0.20 9.37 -9.05
N THR A 229 1.22 10.24 -9.05
CA THR A 229 2.27 10.23 -10.09
C THR A 229 3.10 8.96 -10.04
N PHE A 230 3.39 8.46 -8.84
CA PHE A 230 4.10 7.21 -8.61
C PHE A 230 3.36 6.01 -9.22
N VAL A 231 2.05 5.89 -9.01
CA VAL A 231 1.26 4.77 -9.58
C VAL A 231 1.36 4.77 -11.10
N LYS A 232 1.20 5.93 -11.72
CA LYS A 232 1.28 6.06 -13.17
C LYS A 232 2.66 5.64 -13.70
N LYS A 233 3.74 6.18 -13.13
CA LYS A 233 5.12 5.81 -13.52
C LYS A 233 5.40 4.33 -13.32
N PHE A 234 4.97 3.76 -12.20
CA PHE A 234 5.18 2.35 -11.92
C PHE A 234 4.49 1.46 -12.96
N ASP A 235 3.25 1.79 -13.31
CA ASP A 235 2.46 1.03 -14.29
C ASP A 235 2.96 1.20 -15.73
N GLU A 236 3.54 2.35 -16.08
CA GLU A 236 4.06 2.63 -17.42
C GLU A 236 5.50 2.13 -17.63
N GLU A 237 6.36 2.19 -16.60
CA GLU A 237 7.80 1.98 -16.76
C GLU A 237 8.30 0.66 -16.15
N ILE A 238 7.77 0.23 -15.01
CA ILE A 238 8.34 -0.88 -14.21
C ILE A 238 7.52 -2.15 -14.39
N ALA A 239 6.21 -2.05 -14.18
CA ALA A 239 5.34 -3.20 -14.19
C ALA A 239 5.27 -3.94 -15.55
N PRO A 240 5.40 -3.27 -16.71
CA PRO A 240 5.43 -3.94 -18.02
C PRO A 240 6.71 -4.74 -18.29
N LEU A 241 7.76 -4.58 -17.49
CA LEU A 241 9.04 -5.26 -17.72
C LEU A 241 8.89 -6.78 -17.57
N SER A 242 9.26 -7.49 -18.63
CA SER A 242 9.10 -8.94 -18.78
C SER A 242 10.42 -9.71 -18.77
N ALA A 243 11.55 -9.03 -18.56
CA ALA A 243 12.87 -9.62 -18.51
C ALA A 243 13.73 -8.98 -17.41
N PRO A 244 14.74 -9.71 -16.88
CA PRO A 244 15.60 -9.22 -15.82
C PRO A 244 16.55 -8.09 -16.27
N GLU A 245 17.04 -8.09 -17.51
CA GLU A 245 18.01 -7.10 -18.00
C GLU A 245 17.42 -5.67 -18.02
N PRO A 246 16.24 -5.42 -18.63
CA PRO A 246 15.62 -4.10 -18.59
C PRO A 246 15.24 -3.64 -17.18
N PHE A 247 14.87 -4.58 -16.30
CA PHE A 247 14.62 -4.28 -14.89
C PHE A 247 15.89 -3.82 -14.19
N CYS A 248 17.00 -4.51 -14.41
CA CYS A 248 18.30 -4.15 -13.84
C CYS A 248 18.76 -2.77 -14.30
N GLU A 249 18.63 -2.48 -15.60
CA GLU A 249 18.98 -1.19 -16.18
C GLU A 249 18.14 -0.06 -15.59
N LEU A 250 16.80 -0.20 -15.58
CA LEU A 250 15.90 0.83 -15.08
C LEU A 250 16.07 1.08 -13.58
N MET A 251 16.28 0.01 -12.81
CA MET A 251 16.41 0.11 -11.36
C MET A 251 17.84 0.45 -10.90
N GLY A 252 18.82 0.41 -11.80
CA GLY A 252 20.23 0.64 -11.47
C GLY A 252 20.78 -0.45 -10.54
N VAL A 253 20.45 -1.72 -10.82
CA VAL A 253 20.98 -2.89 -10.10
C VAL A 253 21.78 -3.77 -11.05
N PHE A 254 22.80 -4.46 -10.53
CA PHE A 254 23.65 -5.31 -11.36
C PHE A 254 22.94 -6.62 -11.73
N TYR A 255 23.05 -7.07 -12.97
CA TYR A 255 22.39 -8.30 -13.44
C TYR A 255 22.78 -9.55 -12.65
N GLY A 256 24.04 -9.67 -12.22
CA GLY A 256 24.50 -10.74 -11.32
C GLY A 256 23.93 -10.67 -9.89
N THR A 257 22.93 -9.82 -9.65
CA THR A 257 22.10 -9.88 -8.43
C THR A 257 21.09 -11.04 -8.48
N PHE A 258 20.75 -11.51 -9.68
CA PHE A 258 19.74 -12.53 -9.92
C PHE A 258 20.29 -13.97 -10.04
N PHE A 259 21.61 -14.11 -10.21
CA PHE A 259 22.28 -15.37 -10.52
C PHE A 259 23.65 -15.48 -9.84
#